data_AF-A0A382Z9L7-F1
#
_entry.id   AF-A0A382Z9L7-F1
#
_cell.length_a   1.000
_cell.length_b   1.000
_cell.length_c   1.000
_cell.angle_alpha   90.00
_cell.angle_beta   90.00
_cell.angle_gamma   90.00
#
_symmetry.space_group_name_H-M   'P 1'
#
loop_
_entity.id
_entity.type
_entity.pdbx_description
1 polymer ?
#
loop_
_entity_poly.entity_id
_entity_poly.type
_entity_poly.pdbx_seq_one_letter_code
_entity_poly.pdbx_strand_id
1 'polypeptide(L)'
;MEKQTRSILAILSTDIPGYTEKIEEDESHAFRLIAKHRDIIGKHVNTSNGLLFKEMGDGTFSKFDSAIDASRCAIKIQSEAIDRDLPLRIGIHLGDLLQEGEDFL
;
A
#
# COMPACT_ATOMS: atom_id res chain seq x y z
N MET A 1 -28.82 -2.02 8.82
CA MET A 1 -27.48 -1.73 9.38
C MET A 1 -26.53 -2.72 8.74
N GLU A 2 -25.51 -2.24 8.04
CA GLU A 2 -24.42 -3.12 7.59
C GLU A 2 -23.78 -3.80 8.80
N LYS A 3 -23.44 -5.07 8.64
CA LYS A 3 -22.95 -5.90 9.72
C LYS A 3 -21.48 -5.58 9.96
N GLN A 4 -21.25 -4.72 10.94
CA GLN A 4 -19.93 -4.40 11.46
C GLN A 4 -19.19 -5.68 11.87
N THR A 5 -18.05 -5.95 11.23
CA THR A 5 -17.23 -7.14 11.48
C THR A 5 -15.89 -6.71 12.03
N ARG A 6 -15.47 -7.35 13.13
CA ARG A 6 -14.15 -7.13 13.76
C ARG A 6 -13.22 -8.29 13.44
N SER A 7 -11.96 -7.99 13.17
CA SER A 7 -10.94 -9.00 12.88
C SER A 7 -9.55 -8.46 13.18
N ILE A 8 -8.64 -9.35 13.60
CA ILE A 8 -7.21 -9.03 13.70
C ILE A 8 -6.64 -9.02 12.29
N LEU A 9 -6.21 -7.85 11.82
CA LEU A 9 -5.68 -7.65 10.47
C LEU A 9 -4.37 -6.87 10.51
N ALA A 10 -3.49 -7.15 9.56
CA ALA A 10 -2.34 -6.32 9.26
C ALA A 10 -2.66 -5.39 8.10
N ILE A 11 -2.51 -4.08 8.31
CA ILE A 11 -2.63 -3.04 7.29
C ILE A 11 -1.24 -2.62 6.86
N LEU A 12 -0.96 -2.77 5.57
CA LEU A 12 0.24 -2.26 4.92
C LEU A 12 -0.14 -0.95 4.22
N SER A 13 0.52 0.13 4.60
CA SER A 13 0.42 1.43 3.93
C SER A 13 1.71 1.74 3.18
N THR A 14 1.60 2.37 2.02
CA THR A 14 2.76 2.83 1.26
C THR A 14 2.57 4.25 0.77
N ASP A 15 3.66 4.98 0.55
CA ASP A 15 3.64 6.38 0.12
C ASP A 15 4.94 6.79 -0.58
N ILE A 16 4.87 7.75 -1.52
CA ILE A 16 6.04 8.28 -2.23
C ILE A 16 6.53 9.55 -1.50
N PRO A 17 7.71 9.53 -0.85
CA PRO A 17 8.17 10.70 -0.12
C PRO A 17 8.40 11.91 -1.05
N GLY A 18 7.88 13.06 -0.64
CA GLY A 18 8.03 14.32 -1.37
C GLY A 18 7.23 14.38 -2.67
N TYR A 19 6.17 13.58 -2.82
CA TYR A 19 5.40 13.52 -4.06
C TYR A 19 4.82 14.86 -4.51
N THR A 20 4.29 15.67 -3.58
CA THR A 20 3.75 17.00 -3.90
C THR A 20 4.81 17.91 -4.53
N GLU A 21 6.02 17.94 -3.95
CA GLU A 21 7.15 18.72 -4.49
C GLU A 21 7.54 18.22 -5.89
N LYS A 22 7.53 16.89 -6.11
CA LYS A 22 7.83 16.28 -7.42
C LYS A 22 6.83 16.64 -8.52
N ILE A 23 5.55 16.83 -8.18
CA ILE A 23 4.56 17.30 -9.15
C ILE A 23 4.91 18.71 -9.62
N GLU A 24 5.30 19.59 -8.70
CA GLU A 24 5.65 20.98 -9.02
C GLU A 24 6.89 21.07 -9.93
N GLU A 25 7.85 20.16 -9.76
CA GLU A 25 9.07 20.09 -10.57
C GLU A 25 8.85 19.47 -11.96
N ASP A 26 8.24 18.28 -12.02
CA ASP A 26 7.93 17.55 -13.26
C ASP A 26 6.71 16.63 -13.06
N GLU A 27 5.54 17.19 -13.38
CA GLU A 27 4.25 16.49 -13.31
C GLU A 27 4.24 15.17 -14.10
N SER A 28 4.86 15.14 -15.28
CA SER A 28 4.89 13.93 -16.11
C SER A 28 5.73 12.84 -15.45
N HIS A 29 6.83 13.21 -14.80
CA HIS A 29 7.62 12.27 -14.01
C HIS A 29 6.87 11.76 -12.78
N ALA A 30 6.20 12.66 -12.05
CA ALA A 30 5.37 12.29 -10.90
C ALA A 30 4.30 11.25 -11.27
N PHE A 31 3.59 11.44 -12.38
CA PHE A 31 2.62 10.44 -12.87
C PHE A 31 3.26 9.09 -13.23
N ARG A 32 4.48 9.08 -13.79
CA ARG A 32 5.21 7.82 -14.04
C ARG A 32 5.57 7.11 -12.74
N LEU A 33 5.86 7.84 -11.67
CA LEU A 33 6.12 7.26 -10.35
C LEU A 33 4.85 6.63 -9.76
N ILE A 34 3.69 7.29 -9.85
CA ILE A 34 2.40 6.69 -9.44
C ILE A 34 2.13 5.39 -10.21
N ALA A 35 2.28 5.41 -11.54
CA ALA A 35 2.01 4.22 -12.36
C ALA A 35 2.93 3.05 -11.95
N LYS A 36 4.23 3.35 -11.74
CA LYS A 36 5.22 2.37 -11.27
C LYS A 36 4.88 1.84 -9.87
N HIS A 37 4.46 2.73 -8.97
CA HIS A 37 4.05 2.39 -7.62
C HIS A 37 2.86 1.43 -7.63
N ARG A 38 1.76 1.78 -8.30
CA ARG A 38 0.56 0.93 -8.38
C ARG A 38 0.83 -0.44 -9.00
N ASP A 39 1.66 -0.50 -10.04
CA ASP A 39 2.09 -1.75 -10.66
C ASP A 39 2.84 -2.67 -9.68
N ILE A 40 3.83 -2.14 -8.96
CA ILE A 40 4.60 -2.90 -7.97
C ILE A 40 3.70 -3.37 -6.81
N ILE A 41 2.87 -2.48 -6.25
CA ILE A 41 2.00 -2.82 -5.13
C ILE A 41 0.98 -3.89 -5.54
N GLY A 42 0.24 -3.67 -6.64
CA GLY A 42 -0.79 -4.61 -7.09
C GLY A 42 -0.23 -6.02 -7.36
N LYS A 43 0.96 -6.11 -7.96
CA LYS A 43 1.65 -7.39 -8.22
C LYS A 43 1.99 -8.15 -6.93
N HIS A 44 2.62 -7.49 -5.96
CA HIS A 44 3.13 -8.17 -4.75
C HIS A 44 2.04 -8.46 -3.71
N VAL A 45 1.05 -7.56 -3.59
CA VAL A 45 -0.08 -7.74 -2.69
C VAL A 45 -0.90 -8.96 -3.10
N ASN A 46 -1.27 -9.06 -4.38
CA ASN A 46 -2.04 -10.19 -4.90
C ASN A 46 -1.31 -11.54 -4.78
N THR A 47 0.02 -11.55 -4.89
CA THR A 47 0.83 -12.78 -4.78
C THR A 47 1.19 -13.15 -3.35
N SER A 48 0.84 -12.31 -2.36
CA SER A 48 1.18 -12.51 -0.95
C SER A 48 -0.07 -12.62 -0.05
N ASN A 49 -1.20 -13.09 -0.61
CA ASN A 49 -2.48 -13.23 0.09
C ASN A 49 -3.01 -11.92 0.70
N GLY A 50 -2.64 -10.78 0.12
CA GLY A 50 -3.15 -9.48 0.50
C GLY A 50 -4.28 -9.01 -0.41
N LEU A 51 -5.00 -8.00 0.05
CA LEU A 51 -5.97 -7.27 -0.77
C LEU A 51 -5.66 -5.78 -0.71
N LEU A 52 -5.34 -5.19 -1.86
CA LEU A 52 -5.30 -3.74 -2.04
C LEU A 52 -6.74 -3.24 -2.04
N PHE A 53 -7.11 -2.46 -1.03
CA PHE A 53 -8.50 -2.00 -0.88
C PHE A 53 -8.65 -0.49 -1.10
N LYS A 54 -7.56 0.29 -1.06
CA LYS A 54 -7.62 1.73 -1.24
C LYS A 54 -6.37 2.30 -1.88
N GLU A 55 -6.56 3.22 -2.81
CA GLU A 55 -5.54 4.12 -3.35
C GLU A 55 -5.94 5.56 -3.00
N MET A 56 -5.00 6.36 -2.51
CA MET A 56 -5.26 7.74 -2.12
C MET A 56 -4.07 8.63 -2.46
N GLY A 57 -4.17 9.36 -3.57
CA GLY A 57 -3.05 10.15 -4.10
C GLY A 57 -1.91 9.24 -4.56
N ASP A 58 -0.74 9.43 -3.96
CA ASP A 58 0.47 8.63 -4.08
C ASP A 58 0.59 7.52 -3.03
N GLY A 59 -0.44 7.39 -2.17
CA GLY A 59 -0.53 6.37 -1.15
C GLY A 59 -1.39 5.16 -1.54
N THR A 60 -1.10 4.00 -0.93
CA THR A 60 -1.97 2.82 -1.00
C THR A 60 -2.17 2.16 0.35
N PHE A 61 -3.27 1.43 0.51
CA PHE A 61 -3.58 0.63 1.68
C PHE A 61 -4.00 -0.79 1.28
N SER A 62 -3.32 -1.77 1.87
CA SER A 62 -3.60 -3.19 1.67
C SER A 62 -3.83 -3.89 3.00
N LYS A 63 -4.76 -4.85 3.03
CA LYS A 63 -5.03 -5.68 4.22
C LYS A 63 -4.48 -7.09 4.03
N PHE A 64 -4.07 -7.69 5.14
CA PHE A 64 -3.62 -9.07 5.23
C PHE A 64 -4.18 -9.70 6.51
N ASP A 65 -4.55 -10.98 6.45
CA ASP A 65 -4.96 -11.74 7.64
C ASP A 65 -3.75 -12.20 8.48
N SER A 66 -2.52 -11.93 8.00
CA SER A 66 -1.25 -12.33 8.60
C SER A 66 -0.22 -11.20 8.53
N ALA A 67 0.29 -10.78 9.70
CA ALA A 67 1.39 -9.81 9.78
C ALA A 67 2.70 -10.33 9.14
N ILE A 68 2.87 -11.66 9.11
CA ILE A 68 4.02 -12.30 8.46
C ILE A 68 3.92 -12.13 6.94
N ASP A 69 2.72 -12.32 6.37
CA ASP A 69 2.52 -12.17 4.94
C ASP A 69 2.62 -10.69 4.52
N ALA A 70 2.07 -9.77 5.31
CA ALA A 70 2.27 -8.34 5.11
C ALA A 70 3.76 -7.96 5.13
N SER A 71 4.53 -8.47 6.09
CA SER A 71 5.97 -8.19 6.21
C SER A 71 6.77 -8.75 5.03
N ARG A 72 6.48 -9.99 4.60
CA ARG A 72 7.12 -10.59 3.42
C ARG A 72 6.76 -9.83 2.14
N CYS A 73 5.51 -9.39 2.01
CA CYS A 73 5.08 -8.57 0.90
C CYS A 73 5.84 -7.24 0.86
N ALA A 74 5.93 -6.54 2.00
CA ALA A 74 6.67 -5.29 2.13
C ALA A 74 8.13 -5.41 1.69
N ILE A 75 8.82 -6.49 2.08
CA ILE A 75 10.21 -6.74 1.67
C ILE A 75 10.32 -6.87 0.13
N LYS A 76 9.42 -7.63 -0.50
CA LYS A 76 9.42 -7.80 -1.96
C LYS A 76 9.12 -6.48 -2.69
N ILE A 77 8.14 -5.73 -2.19
CA ILE A 77 7.80 -4.40 -2.71
C ILE A 77 9.01 -3.47 -2.61
N GLN A 78 9.65 -3.38 -1.43
CA GLN A 78 10.77 -2.49 -1.22
C GLN A 78 11.97 -2.87 -2.11
N SER A 79 12.24 -4.17 -2.28
CA SER A 79 13.29 -4.64 -3.17
C SER A 79 13.04 -4.21 -4.62
N GLU A 80 11.85 -4.47 -5.17
CA GLU A 80 11.54 -4.09 -6.54
C GLU A 80 11.44 -2.56 -6.73
N ALA A 81 11.01 -1.82 -5.70
CA ALA A 81 11.01 -0.36 -5.72
C ALA A 81 12.43 0.20 -5.83
N ILE A 82 13.40 -0.36 -5.10
CA ILE A 82 14.82 -0.01 -5.21
C ILE A 82 15.33 -0.32 -6.62
N ASP A 83 15.07 -1.51 -7.14
CA ASP A 83 15.53 -1.93 -8.48
C ASP A 83 14.97 -1.05 -9.60
N ARG A 84 13.76 -0.52 -9.41
CA ARG A 84 13.07 0.34 -10.37
C ARG A 84 13.23 1.83 -10.07
N ASP A 85 14.11 2.22 -9.15
CA ASP A 85 14.34 3.62 -8.75
C ASP A 85 13.01 4.34 -8.42
N LEU A 86 12.24 3.74 -7.52
CA LEU A 86 11.02 4.29 -6.92
C LEU A 86 11.30 4.61 -5.46
N PRO A 87 11.36 5.90 -5.07
CA PRO A 87 11.39 6.25 -3.66
C PRO A 87 10.07 5.83 -3.01
N LEU A 88 10.15 4.97 -1.99
CA LEU A 88 8.96 4.38 -1.37
C LEU A 88 9.15 4.22 0.13
N ARG A 89 8.13 4.62 0.88
CA ARG A 89 7.97 4.35 2.32
C ARG A 89 6.90 3.27 2.49
N ILE A 90 7.12 2.36 3.44
CA ILE A 90 6.17 1.30 3.79
C ILE A 90 5.98 1.27 5.30
N GLY A 91 4.73 1.26 5.75
CA GLY A 91 4.33 1.06 7.14
C GLY A 91 3.46 -0.19 7.27
N ILE A 92 3.56 -0.88 8.41
CA ILE A 92 2.66 -2.00 8.76
C ILE A 92 2.09 -1.76 10.15
N HIS A 93 0.78 -1.88 10.27
CA HIS A 93 0.06 -1.86 11.54
C HIS A 93 -0.73 -3.17 11.73
N LEU A 94 -0.68 -3.76 12.92
CA LEU A 94 -1.47 -4.94 13.29
C LEU A 94 -2.43 -4.55 14.42
N GLY A 95 -3.72 -4.80 14.24
CA GLY A 95 -4.74 -4.43 15.23
C GLY A 95 -6.05 -5.19 15.07
N ASP A 96 -6.92 -5.06 16.07
CA ASP A 96 -8.33 -5.45 15.98
C ASP A 96 -9.11 -4.32 15.30
N LEU A 97 -9.42 -4.51 14.02
CA LEU A 97 -9.99 -3.48 13.17
C LEU A 97 -11.47 -3.73 12.91
N LEU A 98 -12.22 -2.65 12.80
CA LEU A 98 -13.62 -2.66 12.43
C LEU A 98 -13.75 -2.40 10.92
N GLN A 99 -14.40 -3.32 10.19
CA GLN A 99 -14.73 -3.06 8.79
C GLN A 99 -16.02 -2.23 8.69
N GLU A 100 -15.93 -1.09 8.00
CA GLU A 100 -17.05 -0.21 7.64
C GLU A 100 -17.03 0.01 6.12
N GLY A 101 -17.92 -0.68 5.39
CA GLY A 101 -17.87 -0.73 3.93
C GLY A 101 -16.55 -1.33 3.42
N GLU A 102 -15.80 -0.52 2.67
CA GLU A 102 -14.46 -0.88 2.14
C GLU A 102 -13.31 -0.36 3.02
N ASP A 103 -13.62 0.42 4.06
CA ASP A 103 -12.64 1.01 4.97
C ASP A 103 -12.47 0.19 6.26
N PHE A 104 -11.32 0.41 6.92
CA PHE A 104 -10.95 -0.22 8.19
C PHE A 104 -10.62 0.86 9.22
N LEU A 105 -11.29 0.78 10.38
CA LEU A 105 -11.14 1.69 11.52
C LEU A 105 -10.46 1.03 12.71
#